data_AF-A0A962IM61-F1
#
_entry.id   AF-A0A962IM61-F1
#
_cell.length_a   1.000
_cell.length_b   1.000
_cell.length_c   1.000
_cell.angle_alpha   90.00
_cell.angle_beta   90.00
_cell.angle_gamma   90.00
#
_symmetry.space_group_name_H-M   'P 1'
#
loop_
_entity.id
_entity.type
_entity.pdbx_description
1 polymer ?
#
loop_
_entity_poly.entity_id
_entity_poly.type
_entity_poly.pdbx_seq_one_letter_code
_entity_poly.pdbx_strand_id
1 'polypeptide(L)' 'VFPDKPITQKPIEVRMGSGKGNVEYWVAQIQPGRMLYEIEGVSEDVAREAFKLAAAKLSVKSTFVSRAVL' A
#
# COMPACT_ATOMS: atom_id res chain seq x y z
N VAL A 1 1.70 3.26 7.30
CA VAL A 1 1.12 1.92 6.97
C VAL A 1 2.23 0.88 7.10
N PHE A 2 1.95 -0.30 7.67
CA PHE A 2 2.97 -1.36 7.83
C PHE A 2 2.40 -2.73 7.38
N PRO A 3 3.15 -3.53 6.61
CA PRO A 3 2.68 -4.84 6.16
C PRO A 3 2.89 -5.90 7.26
N ASP A 4 1.84 -6.16 8.03
CA ASP A 4 1.81 -7.08 9.16
C ASP A 4 1.11 -8.41 8.87
N LYS A 5 0.39 -8.52 7.75
CA LYS A 5 -0.37 -9.71 7.39
C LYS A 5 0.38 -10.59 6.39
N PRO A 6 0.73 -11.84 6.73
CA PRO A 6 1.38 -12.76 5.80
C PRO A 6 0.37 -13.37 4.82
N ILE A 7 0.75 -13.42 3.54
CA ILE A 7 0.01 -14.09 2.48
C ILE A 7 0.76 -15.34 2.05
N THR A 8 0.05 -16.48 2.04
CA THR A 8 0.63 -17.77 1.68
C THR A 8 0.26 -18.19 0.27
N GLN A 9 1.18 -18.84 -0.44
CA GLN A 9 0.92 -19.43 -1.75
C GLN A 9 1.39 -20.89 -1.78
N LYS A 10 0.76 -21.70 -2.63
CA LYS A 10 1.26 -23.03 -2.97
C LYS A 10 2.06 -22.93 -4.27
N PRO A 11 3.18 -23.67 -4.39
CA PRO A 11 3.91 -23.78 -5.65
C PRO A 11 3.00 -24.23 -6.79
N ILE A 12 3.39 -23.89 -8.02
CA ILE A 12 2.74 -24.41 -9.22
C ILE A 12 3.00 -25.94 -9.26
N GLU A 13 2.13 -26.69 -9.96
CA GLU A 13 2.26 -28.15 -10.19
C GLU A 13 1.91 -29.09 -9.01
N VAL A 14 1.49 -28.57 -7.85
CA VAL A 14 0.99 -29.41 -6.75
C VAL A 14 -0.53 -29.57 -6.78
N ARG A 15 -1.02 -30.76 -6.38
CA ARG A 15 -2.46 -31.01 -6.22
C ARG A 15 -3.04 -30.17 -5.07
N MET A 16 -4.34 -29.90 -5.12
CA MET A 16 -5.06 -29.26 -4.02
C MET A 16 -5.08 -30.18 -2.78
N GLY A 17 -5.11 -29.58 -1.59
CA GLY A 17 -5.01 -30.31 -0.30
C GLY A 17 -3.63 -30.23 0.37
N SER A 18 -3.35 -31.09 1.35
CA SER A 18 -2.05 -31.18 2.05
C SER A 18 -1.63 -29.96 2.89
N GLY A 19 -2.60 -29.20 3.43
CA GLY A 19 -2.34 -28.09 4.36
C GLY A 19 -2.13 -26.73 3.68
N LYS A 20 -1.64 -25.75 4.47
CA LYS A 20 -1.39 -24.37 4.04
C LYS A 20 0.02 -24.25 3.44
N GLY A 21 0.18 -23.39 2.42
CA GLY A 21 1.48 -23.14 1.77
C GLY A 21 2.40 -22.23 2.60
N ASN A 22 3.58 -21.94 2.04
CA ASN A 22 4.57 -21.05 2.65
C ASN A 22 4.13 -19.59 2.55
N VAL A 23 4.65 -18.74 3.45
CA VAL A 23 4.45 -17.28 3.37
C VAL A 23 5.31 -16.73 2.23
N GLU A 24 4.68 -16.04 1.27
CA GLU A 24 5.36 -15.46 0.11
C GLU A 24 5.62 -13.97 0.28
N TYR A 25 4.61 -13.23 0.73
CA TYR A 25 4.71 -11.78 0.88
C TYR A 25 3.81 -11.28 2.00
N TRP A 26 4.08 -10.05 2.42
CA TRP A 26 3.36 -9.36 3.49
C TRP A 26 2.55 -8.22 2.91
N VAL A 27 1.32 -8.06 3.39
CA VAL A 27 0.41 -7.02 2.92
C VAL A 27 -0.08 -6.18 4.08
N ALA A 28 -0.38 -4.92 3.78
CA ALA A 28 -1.16 -4.06 4.66
C ALA A 28 -2.58 -3.94 4.10
N GLN A 29 -3.59 -4.12 4.95
CA GLN A 29 -4.99 -3.91 4.55
C GLN A 29 -5.32 -2.42 4.58
N ILE A 30 -5.78 -1.88 3.44
CA ILE A 30 -6.09 -0.46 3.28
C ILE A 30 -7.60 -0.29 3.12
N GLN A 31 -8.18 0.59 3.94
CA GLN A 31 -9.58 1.01 3.85
C GLN A 31 -9.69 2.42 3.25
N PRO A 32 -10.81 2.78 2.60
CA PRO A 32 -11.03 4.15 2.12
C PRO A 32 -10.86 5.19 3.25
N GLY A 33 -10.21 6.31 2.94
CA GLY A 33 -9.90 7.37 3.91
C GLY A 33 -8.63 7.16 4.73
N ARG A 34 -7.92 6.05 4.57
CA ARG A 34 -6.63 5.82 5.25
C ARG A 34 -5.52 6.69 4.65
N MET A 35 -4.79 7.41 5.49
CA MET A 35 -3.56 8.12 5.11
C MET A 35 -2.41 7.12 4.92
N LEU A 36 -1.75 7.17 3.75
CA LEU A 36 -0.69 6.22 3.39
C LEU A 36 0.71 6.77 3.70
N TYR A 37 0.96 8.01 3.29
CA TYR A 37 2.22 8.72 3.40
C TYR A 37 1.96 10.18 3.77
N GLU A 38 2.93 10.78 4.44
CA GLU A 38 2.95 12.20 4.79
C GLU A 38 4.31 12.77 4.35
N ILE A 39 4.34 14.03 3.94
CA ILE A 39 5.56 14.75 3.57
C ILE A 39 5.49 16.17 4.13
N GLU A 40 6.60 16.66 4.63
CA GLU A 40 6.77 18.01 5.17
C GLU A 40 8.12 18.57 4.71
N GLY A 41 8.28 19.89 4.71
CA GLY A 41 9.55 20.56 4.40
C GLY A 41 9.81 20.78 2.91
N VAL A 42 8.79 20.64 2.06
CA VAL A 42 8.84 20.94 0.62
C VAL A 42 7.68 21.85 0.21
N SER A 43 7.82 22.52 -0.93
CA SER A 43 6.70 23.28 -1.52
C SER A 43 5.57 22.34 -1.97
N GLU A 44 4.35 22.87 -2.03
CA GLU A 44 3.17 22.09 -2.42
C GLU A 44 3.30 21.51 -3.84
N ASP A 45 3.88 22.25 -4.78
CA ASP A 45 4.07 21.80 -6.16
C ASP A 45 4.96 20.54 -6.22
N VAL A 46 6.05 20.54 -5.44
CA VAL A 46 6.96 19.39 -5.34
C VAL A 46 6.26 18.22 -4.66
N ALA A 47 5.49 18.47 -3.59
CA ALA A 47 4.73 17.43 -2.90
C ALA A 47 3.67 16.78 -3.82
N ARG A 48 2.95 17.58 -4.61
CA ARG A 48 1.94 17.08 -5.56
C ARG A 48 2.55 16.18 -6.63
N GLU A 49 3.64 16.60 -7.26
CA GLU A 49 4.30 15.77 -8.28
C GLU A 49 4.91 14.50 -7.68
N ALA A 50 5.52 14.57 -6.48
CA ALA A 50 6.02 13.39 -5.78
C ALA A 50 4.91 12.37 -5.48
N PHE A 51 3.76 12.82 -4.96
CA PHE A 51 2.65 11.91 -4.68
C PHE A 51 1.95 11.40 -5.93
N LYS A 52 1.93 12.16 -7.02
CA LYS A 52 1.43 11.69 -8.33
C LYS A 52 2.27 10.53 -8.87
N LEU A 53 3.60 10.63 -8.77
CA LEU A 53 4.51 9.56 -9.14
C LEU A 53 4.34 8.32 -8.24
N ALA A 54 4.19 8.53 -6.93
CA ALA A 54 3.94 7.44 -5.98
C ALA A 54 2.59 6.75 -6.24
N ALA A 55 1.52 7.51 -6.49
CA ALA A 55 0.18 7.01 -6.77
C ALA A 55 0.16 6.08 -7.99
N ALA A 56 0.95 6.36 -9.03
CA ALA A 56 1.07 5.50 -10.20
C ALA A 56 1.65 4.10 -9.92
N LYS A 57 2.25 3.89 -8.73
CA LYS A 57 2.81 2.60 -8.28
C LYS A 57 1.90 1.86 -7.31
N LEU A 58 0.81 2.48 -6.87
CA LEU A 58 -0.14 1.88 -5.93
C LEU A 58 -1.29 1.20 -6.69
N SER A 59 -1.77 0.09 -6.14
CA SER A 59 -2.91 -0.66 -6.66
C SER A 59 -4.28 -0.07 -6.28
N VAL A 60 -4.29 1.08 -5.59
CA VAL A 60 -5.50 1.77 -5.10
C VAL A 60 -5.51 3.22 -5.55
N LYS A 61 -6.71 3.78 -5.75
CA LYS A 61 -6.88 5.22 -5.99
C LYS A 61 -6.51 6.00 -4.73
N SER A 62 -5.72 7.05 -4.89
CA SER A 62 -5.31 7.96 -3.81
C SER A 62 -5.77 9.38 -4.11
N THR A 63 -5.97 10.18 -3.06
CA THR A 63 -6.21 11.62 -3.16
C THR A 63 -5.13 12.37 -2.39
N PHE A 64 -4.68 13.50 -2.93
CA PHE A 64 -3.80 14.42 -2.20
C PHE A 64 -4.64 15.20 -1.19
N VAL A 65 -4.13 15.33 0.04
CA VAL A 65 -4.77 16.09 1.11
C VAL A 65 -3.73 16.98 1.79
N SER A 66 -4.10 18.20 2.11
CA SER A 66 -3.32 19.11 2.95
C SER A 66 -3.94 19.18 4.34
N ARG A 67 -3.10 19.48 5.34
CA ARG A 67 -3.58 19.69 6.71
C ARG A 67 -4.36 21.01 6.76
N ALA A 68 -5.68 20.93 6.88
CA ALA A 68 -6.49 22.08 7.24
C ALA A 68 -6.41 22.31 8.75
N VAL A 69 -6.03 23.52 9.18
CA VAL A 69 -6.29 23.97 10.54
C VAL A 69 -7.68 24.62 10.50
N LEU A 70 -8.63 24.06 11.25
CA LEU A 70 -9.91 24.71 11.53
C LEU A 70 -9.75 25.68 12.71
#